data_AF-A0A350LSX9-F1
#
_entry.id   AF-A0A350LSX9-F1
#
_cell.length_a   1.000
_cell.length_b   1.000
_cell.length_c   1.000
_cell.angle_alpha   90.00
_cell.angle_beta   90.00
_cell.angle_gamma   90.00
#
_symmetry.space_group_name_H-M   'P 1'
#
loop_
_entity.id
_entity.type
_entity.pdbx_description
1 polymer ?
#
loop_
_entity_poly.entity_id
_entity_poly.type
_entity_poly.pdbx_seq_one_letter_code
_entity_poly.pdbx_strand_id
1 'polypeptide(L)'
;MISKADHLSANLKRIPGLYRRWELPEVLRNQRAYRIETAGCHQDGTPLVAIYAEAKIDHRGTQDHATTDTKGATTVPPGTISLRRE
;
A
#
# COMPACT_ATOMS: atom_id res chain seq x y z
N MET A 1 -8.91 15.36 -28.73
CA MET A 1 -9.59 14.11 -28.35
C MET A 1 -8.90 13.61 -27.10
N ILE A 2 -9.53 13.72 -25.93
CA ILE A 2 -8.92 13.25 -24.68
C ILE A 2 -9.26 11.76 -24.58
N SER A 3 -8.24 10.90 -24.63
CA SER A 3 -8.42 9.46 -24.56
C SER A 3 -9.05 9.07 -23.21
N LYS A 4 -10.01 8.15 -23.21
CA LYS A 4 -10.71 7.67 -21.99
C LYS A 4 -9.72 7.23 -20.88
N ALA A 5 -8.54 6.74 -21.26
CA ALA A 5 -7.45 6.36 -20.36
C ALA A 5 -6.82 7.56 -19.60
N ASP A 6 -6.77 8.74 -20.21
CA ASP A 6 -6.23 9.96 -19.60
C ASP A 6 -7.18 10.48 -18.52
N HIS A 7 -8.49 10.45 -18.80
CA HIS A 7 -9.52 10.84 -17.84
C HIS A 7 -9.61 9.90 -16.63
N LEU A 8 -9.31 8.60 -16.84
CA LEU A 8 -9.15 7.62 -15.78
C LEU A 8 -7.89 7.88 -14.95
N SER A 9 -6.80 8.33 -15.58
CA SER A 9 -5.54 8.61 -14.89
C SER A 9 -5.68 9.69 -13.80
N ALA A 10 -6.53 10.68 -14.03
CA ALA A 10 -6.76 11.77 -13.09
C ALA A 10 -7.53 11.36 -11.81
N ASN A 11 -8.23 10.22 -11.81
CA ASN A 11 -9.11 9.78 -10.71
C ASN A 11 -8.70 8.45 -10.07
N LEU A 12 -7.50 7.93 -10.36
CA LEU A 12 -7.00 6.72 -9.70
C LEU A 12 -6.51 7.06 -8.27
N LYS A 13 -7.10 6.44 -7.26
CA LYS A 13 -6.61 6.44 -5.88
C LYS A 13 -5.69 5.25 -5.66
N ARG A 14 -4.57 5.49 -4.96
CA ARG A 14 -3.66 4.42 -4.53
C ARG A 14 -4.35 3.56 -3.47
N ILE A 15 -4.37 2.25 -3.67
CA ILE A 15 -4.77 1.30 -2.64
C ILE A 15 -3.63 1.23 -1.61
N PRO A 16 -3.91 1.42 -0.31
CA PRO A 16 -2.89 1.38 0.71
C PRO A 16 -2.26 0.00 0.80
N GLY A 17 -0.92 -0.04 0.78
CA GLY A 17 -0.15 -1.29 0.84
C GLY A 17 0.73 -1.52 -0.38
N LEU A 18 1.60 -2.52 -0.25
CA LEU A 18 2.43 -3.06 -1.32
C LEU A 18 2.06 -4.51 -1.49
N TYR A 19 1.71 -4.91 -2.70
CA TYR A 19 1.16 -6.22 -2.98
C TYR A 19 2.13 -7.05 -3.80
N ARG A 20 2.14 -8.36 -3.56
CA ARG A 20 2.85 -9.31 -4.43
C ARG A 20 1.97 -9.67 -5.62
N ARG A 21 2.57 -10.13 -6.72
CA ARG A 21 1.85 -10.43 -7.98
C ARG A 21 0.72 -11.45 -7.79
N TRP A 22 0.88 -12.40 -6.87
CA TRP A 22 -0.11 -13.44 -6.60
C TRP A 22 -1.26 -13.00 -5.69
N GLU A 23 -1.16 -11.84 -5.04
CA GLU A 23 -2.24 -11.27 -4.22
C GLU A 23 -3.19 -10.40 -5.08
N LEU A 24 -2.80 -10.06 -6.32
CA LEU A 24 -3.61 -9.26 -7.23
C LEU A 24 -5.01 -9.86 -7.46
N PRO A 25 -5.20 -11.17 -7.68
CA PRO A 25 -6.54 -11.75 -7.82
C PRO A 25 -7.46 -11.48 -6.63
N GLU A 26 -6.92 -11.32 -5.41
CA GLU A 26 -7.71 -11.04 -4.21
C GLU A 26 -8.02 -9.54 -4.03
N VAL A 27 -7.15 -8.67 -4.55
CA VAL A 27 -7.28 -7.21 -4.42
C VAL A 27 -8.06 -6.59 -5.60
N LEU A 28 -7.87 -7.14 -6.80
CA LEU A 28 -8.56 -6.69 -8.00
C LEU A 28 -10.02 -7.13 -7.96
N ARG A 29 -10.92 -6.23 -8.36
CA ARG A 29 -12.36 -6.45 -8.46
C ARG A 29 -12.78 -6.39 -9.92
N ASN A 30 -13.78 -7.17 -10.27
CA ASN A 30 -14.31 -7.19 -11.63
C ASN A 30 -14.88 -5.81 -12.02
N GLN A 31 -14.76 -5.46 -13.30
CA GLN A 31 -15.32 -4.24 -13.91
C GLN A 31 -14.77 -2.92 -13.33
N ARG A 32 -13.49 -2.89 -12.93
CA ARG A 32 -12.83 -1.66 -12.47
C ARG A 32 -11.49 -1.47 -13.18
N ALA A 33 -11.16 -0.22 -13.46
CA ALA A 33 -9.86 0.15 -14.00
C ALA A 33 -8.79 0.14 -12.89
N TYR A 34 -7.66 -0.50 -13.19
CA TYR A 34 -6.50 -0.59 -12.30
C TYR A 34 -5.24 -0.17 -13.04
N ARG A 35 -4.34 0.48 -12.30
CA ARG A 35 -2.98 0.78 -12.71
C ARG A 35 -2.02 0.16 -11.71
N ILE A 36 -1.08 -0.63 -12.20
CA ILE A 36 -0.13 -1.37 -11.37
C ILE A 36 1.25 -0.80 -11.66
N GLU A 37 1.96 -0.37 -10.62
CA GLU A 37 3.30 0.18 -10.72
C GLU A 37 4.28 -0.58 -9.85
N THR A 38 5.51 -0.75 -10.33
CA THR A 38 6.59 -1.37 -9.56
C THR A 38 6.97 -0.47 -8.39
N ALA A 39 6.94 -1.01 -7.18
CA ALA A 39 7.17 -0.26 -5.94
C ALA A 39 8.42 -0.74 -5.17
N GLY A 40 9.25 -1.56 -5.81
CA GLY A 40 10.47 -2.11 -5.24
C GLY A 40 10.35 -3.61 -4.96
N CYS A 41 11.17 -4.09 -4.04
CA CYS A 41 11.23 -5.49 -3.66
C CYS A 41 11.12 -5.63 -2.14
N HIS A 42 10.44 -6.68 -1.69
CA HIS A 42 10.49 -7.10 -0.30
C HIS A 42 11.89 -7.61 0.06
N GLN A 43 12.17 -7.76 1.36
CA GLN A 43 13.48 -8.21 1.86
C GLN A 43 13.88 -9.58 1.32
N ASP A 44 12.90 -10.46 1.06
CA ASP A 44 13.09 -11.76 0.42
C ASP A 44 13.36 -11.69 -1.10
N GLY A 45 13.53 -10.49 -1.66
CA GLY A 45 13.70 -10.26 -3.10
C GLY A 45 12.40 -10.35 -3.92
N THR A 46 11.26 -10.59 -3.26
CA THR A 46 9.98 -10.67 -3.97
C THR A 46 9.57 -9.29 -4.50
N PRO A 47 9.26 -9.12 -5.80
CA PRO A 47 8.85 -7.83 -6.33
C PRO A 47 7.49 -7.42 -5.76
N LEU A 48 7.42 -6.17 -5.32
CA LEU A 48 6.23 -5.54 -4.78
C LEU A 48 5.70 -4.51 -5.76
N VAL A 49 4.37 -4.43 -5.84
CA VAL A 49 3.67 -3.48 -6.69
C VAL A 49 2.72 -2.60 -5.89
N ALA A 50 2.64 -1.33 -6.30
CA ALA A 50 1.59 -0.42 -5.88
C ALA A 50 0.42 -0.54 -6.84
N ILE A 51 -0.79 -0.61 -6.30
CA ILE A 51 -2.02 -0.69 -7.08
C ILE A 51 -2.77 0.62 -6.93
N TYR A 52 -3.19 1.19 -8.04
CA TYR A 52 -4.09 2.33 -8.10
C TYR A 52 -5.39 1.90 -8.75
N ALA A 53 -6.52 2.30 -8.17
CA ALA A 53 -7.84 1.97 -8.65
C ALA A 53 -8.66 3.24 -8.81
N GLU A 54 -9.54 3.27 -9.80
CA GLU A 54 -10.46 4.39 -9.99
C GLU A 54 -11.23 4.63 -8.70
N ALA A 55 -11.16 5.83 -8.13
CA ALA A 55 -11.97 6.19 -6.98
C ALA A 55 -13.43 6.02 -7.37
N LYS A 56 -14.11 5.01 -6.81
CA LYS A 56 -15.57 5.10 -6.77
C LYS A 56 -15.82 6.36 -5.95
N ILE A 57 -16.61 7.28 -6.49
CA ILE A 57 -17.21 8.32 -5.66
C ILE A 57 -18.20 7.55 -4.78
N ASP A 58 -17.67 6.92 -3.74
CA ASP A 58 -18.46 6.47 -2.62
C ASP A 58 -18.98 7.77 -2.01
N HIS A 59 -20.24 8.10 -2.29
CA HIS A 59 -20.99 9.15 -1.61
C HIS A 59 -21.23 8.81 -0.13
N ARG A 60 -20.23 8.24 0.55
CA ARG A 60 -20.34 7.82 1.94
C ARG A 60 -18.98 7.85 2.61
N GLY A 61 -18.78 8.91 3.41
CA GLY A 61 -17.85 8.91 4.52
C GLY A 61 -16.63 9.78 4.28
N THR A 62 -16.76 11.06 4.62
CA THR A 62 -15.72 11.86 5.27
C THR A 62 -14.72 10.98 6.02
N GLN A 63 -13.51 10.90 5.50
CA GLN A 63 -12.38 10.24 6.13
C GLN A 63 -11.61 11.30 6.93
N ASP A 64 -12.12 11.63 8.11
CA ASP A 64 -11.33 12.27 9.16
C ASP A 64 -10.38 11.23 9.75
N HIS A 65 -9.18 11.14 9.19
CA HIS A 65 -8.07 10.46 9.86
C HIS A 65 -6.79 11.28 9.69
N ALA A 66 -6.81 12.48 10.28
CA ALA A 66 -5.62 13.17 10.76
C ALA A 66 -5.37 12.64 12.20
N THR A 67 -4.20 12.16 12.59
CA THR A 67 -2.91 12.84 12.55
C THR A 67 -1.80 11.81 12.77
N THR A 68 -0.71 11.98 12.05
CA THR A 68 0.60 11.42 12.38
C THR A 68 1.12 12.15 13.63
N ASP A 69 1.10 11.51 14.80
CA ASP A 69 2.03 11.90 15.88
C ASP A 69 3.26 11.01 15.79
N THR A 70 4.24 11.52 15.06
CA THR A 70 5.63 11.06 15.08
C THR A 70 6.24 11.54 16.39
N LYS A 71 6.18 10.74 17.44
CA LYS A 71 7.10 10.86 18.58
C LYS A 71 8.00 9.64 18.64
N GLY A 72 9.25 9.85 18.26
CA GLY A 72 10.32 8.89 18.47
C GLY A 72 10.43 8.53 19.95
N ALA A 73 10.37 7.24 20.22
CA ALA A 73 10.84 6.66 21.46
C ALA A 73 11.68 5.43 21.08
N THR A 74 12.99 5.65 20.96
CA THR A 74 13.98 4.61 21.18
C THR A 74 13.74 4.07 22.60
N THR A 75 13.03 2.97 22.70
CA THR A 75 13.05 2.10 23.88
C THR A 75 13.61 0.77 23.40
N VAL A 76 14.91 0.61 23.63
CA VAL A 76 15.54 -0.71 23.63
C VAL A 76 14.88 -1.54 24.74
N PRO A 77 14.37 -2.75 24.47
CA PRO A 77 13.92 -3.63 25.54
C PRO A 77 15.16 -4.16 26.29
N PRO A 78 15.24 -4.06 27.63
CA PRO A 78 16.22 -4.81 28.40
C PRO A 78 15.71 -6.26 28.47
N GLY A 79 16.24 -7.12 27.61
CA GLY A 79 15.75 -8.49 27.49
C GLY A 79 16.85 -9.47 27.11
N THR A 80 17.40 -10.10 28.14
CA THR A 80 18.18 -11.35 28.10
C THR A 80 19.65 -11.23 27.71
N ILE A 81 20.51 -10.93 28.70
CA ILE A 81 21.86 -11.49 28.71
C ILE A 81 21.70 -13.02 28.81
N SER A 82 21.79 -13.69 27.67
CA SER A 82 22.05 -15.13 27.64
C SER A 82 23.50 -15.33 28.04
N LEU A 83 23.74 -15.73 29.28
CA LEU A 83 25.04 -16.25 29.69
C LEU A 83 25.30 -17.52 28.87
N ARG A 84 26.21 -17.43 27.91
CA ARG A 84 26.78 -18.56 27.19
C ARG A 84 28.30 -18.42 27.23
N ARG A 85 28.94 -19.53 27.60
CA ARG A 85 30.38 -19.85 27.69
C ARG A 85 30.97 -19.63 29.09
N GLU A 86 31.77 -20.53 29.63
CA GLU A 86 32.24 -21.89 29.30
C GLU A 86 32.70 -22.50 30.62
#